data_AF-A0A2U9IUA8-F1
#
_entry.id   AF-A0A2U9IUA8-F1
#
_cell.length_a   1.000
_cell.length_b   1.000
_cell.length_c   1.000
_cell.angle_alpha   90.00
_cell.angle_beta   90.00
_cell.angle_gamma   90.00
#
_symmetry.space_group_name_H-M   'P 1'
#
loop_
_entity.id
_entity.type
_entity.pdbx_description
1 polymer ?
#
loop_
_entity_poly.entity_id
_entity_poly.type
_entity_poly.pdbx_seq_one_letter_code
_entity_poly.pdbx_strand_id
1 'polypeptide(L)'
;MIFLPSIQIDDPDVEVITRDERVDVYVDLRTLETREDDLALRADISAVYIYDKSRRAVIKIVKLPVQVKSYPLTFHLRNGTLIINLQRL
;
A
#
# COMPACT_ATOMS: atom_id res chain seq x y z
N MET A 1 -29.37 20.61 11.36
CA MET A 1 -28.08 19.96 11.63
C MET A 1 -27.85 18.95 10.52
N ILE A 2 -26.89 19.20 9.64
CA ILE A 2 -26.62 18.31 8.49
C ILE A 2 -25.65 17.24 8.99
N PHE A 3 -26.12 16.01 9.13
CA PHE A 3 -25.26 14.85 9.37
C PHE A 3 -24.55 14.54 8.06
N LEU A 4 -23.29 14.94 7.94
CA LEU A 4 -22.41 14.35 6.92
C LEU A 4 -22.00 12.98 7.45
N PRO A 5 -22.29 11.88 6.74
CA PRO A 5 -21.80 10.57 7.15
C PRO A 5 -20.28 10.62 7.13
N SER A 6 -19.64 10.46 8.29
CA SER A 6 -18.21 10.20 8.36
C SER A 6 -17.99 8.81 7.80
N ILE A 7 -17.46 8.72 6.57
CA ILE A 7 -16.96 7.46 6.03
C ILE A 7 -15.73 7.12 6.87
N GLN A 8 -15.89 6.15 7.78
CA GLN A 8 -14.76 5.54 8.47
C GLN A 8 -14.01 4.70 7.44
N ILE A 9 -12.91 5.23 6.93
CA ILE A 9 -11.96 4.46 6.13
C ILE A 9 -11.22 3.60 7.15
N ASP A 10 -11.60 2.32 7.26
CA ASP A 10 -10.88 1.39 8.13
C ASP A 10 -9.43 1.30 7.67
N ASP A 11 -8.52 1.32 8.64
CA ASP A 11 -7.08 1.24 8.40
C ASP A 11 -6.74 -0.16 7.87
N PRO A 12 -6.26 -0.31 6.62
CA PRO A 12 -6.12 -1.63 6.01
C PRO A 12 -5.06 -2.47 6.74
N ASP A 13 -5.34 -3.76 6.84
CA ASP A 13 -4.42 -4.75 7.40
C ASP A 13 -3.22 -4.93 6.47
N VAL A 14 -2.03 -5.09 7.08
CA VAL A 14 -0.75 -5.18 6.37
C VAL A 14 0.07 -6.35 6.90
N GLU A 15 0.58 -7.15 5.97
CA GLU A 15 1.58 -8.17 6.24
C GLU A 15 2.88 -7.87 5.45
N VAL A 16 4.03 -7.98 6.12
CA VAL A 16 5.34 -7.75 5.50
C VAL A 16 6.20 -9.00 5.64
N ILE A 17 6.56 -9.59 4.50
CA ILE A 17 7.40 -10.78 4.45
C ILE A 17 8.77 -10.38 3.91
N THR A 18 9.80 -10.56 4.73
CA THR A 18 11.18 -10.33 4.33
C THR A 18 11.81 -11.63 3.84
N ARG A 19 12.46 -11.58 2.68
CA ARG A 19 13.27 -12.66 2.11
C ARG A 19 14.70 -12.15 1.92
N ASP A 20 15.60 -13.03 1.48
CA ASP A 20 17.02 -12.70 1.37
C ASP A 20 17.27 -11.46 0.48
N GLU A 21 16.63 -11.39 -0.69
CA GLU A 21 16.87 -10.30 -1.66
C GLU A 21 15.67 -9.36 -1.88
N ARG A 22 14.52 -9.66 -1.26
CA ARG A 22 13.29 -8.90 -1.50
C ARG A 22 12.40 -8.77 -0.27
N VAL A 23 11.54 -7.77 -0.29
CA VAL A 23 10.47 -7.57 0.68
C VAL A 23 9.13 -7.60 -0.07
N ASP A 24 8.24 -8.47 0.38
CA ASP A 24 6.88 -8.61 -0.13
C ASP A 24 5.93 -7.96 0.88
N VAL A 25 5.15 -6.96 0.46
CA VAL A 25 4.13 -6.31 1.28
C VAL A 25 2.75 -6.66 0.74
N TYR A 26 1.86 -7.10 1.62
CA TYR A 26 0.48 -7.44 1.31
C TYR A 26 -0.43 -6.49 2.09
N VAL A 27 -1.34 -5.83 1.39
CA VAL A 27 -2.29 -4.89 1.99
C VAL A 27 -3.71 -5.30 1.60
N ASP A 28 -4.57 -5.53 2.59
CA ASP A 28 -5.98 -5.84 2.34
C ASP A 28 -6.76 -4.54 2.08
N LEU A 29 -7.18 -4.37 0.83
CA LEU A 29 -7.97 -3.22 0.37
C LEU A 29 -9.42 -3.60 0.09
N ARG A 30 -9.91 -4.78 0.49
CA ARG A 30 -11.30 -5.22 0.16
C ARG A 30 -12.39 -4.30 0.70
N THR A 31 -12.12 -3.58 1.78
CA THR A 31 -13.03 -2.57 2.36
C THR A 31 -13.00 -1.24 1.60
N LEU A 32 -12.01 -1.07 0.71
CA LEU A 32 -11.83 0.11 -0.13
C LEU A 32 -12.19 -0.24 -1.56
N GLU A 33 -13.23 0.38 -2.11
CA GLU A 33 -13.59 0.24 -3.53
C GLU A 33 -12.54 0.93 -4.45
N THR A 34 -11.30 0.44 -4.46
CA THR A 34 -10.16 1.01 -5.18
C THR A 34 -9.75 0.06 -6.31
N ARG A 35 -9.46 0.62 -7.48
CA ARG A 35 -8.96 -0.12 -8.64
C ARG A 35 -7.44 0.01 -8.73
N GLU A 36 -6.79 -0.96 -9.36
CA GLU A 36 -5.33 -0.94 -9.52
C GLU A 36 -4.85 0.33 -10.24
N ASP A 37 -5.54 0.73 -11.31
CA ASP A 37 -5.23 1.93 -12.08
C ASP A 37 -5.39 3.23 -11.28
N ASP A 38 -6.14 3.21 -10.17
CA ASP A 38 -6.32 4.35 -9.28
C ASP A 38 -5.22 4.42 -8.21
N LEU A 39 -4.41 3.38 -8.07
CA LEU A 39 -3.31 3.33 -7.10
C LEU A 39 -2.07 4.07 -7.62
N ALA A 40 -1.38 4.74 -6.70
CA ALA A 40 -0.02 5.21 -6.88
C ALA A 40 0.83 4.79 -5.69
N LEU A 41 2.00 4.23 -5.98
CA LEU A 41 2.93 3.77 -4.97
C LEU A 41 4.26 4.48 -5.09
N ARG A 42 4.85 4.79 -3.94
CA ARG A 42 6.21 5.32 -3.83
C ARG A 42 6.92 4.59 -2.69
N ALA A 43 8.21 4.31 -2.85
CA ALA A 43 9.05 3.82 -1.77
C ALA A 43 10.19 4.80 -1.47
N ASP A 44 10.61 4.82 -0.22
CA ASP A 44 11.91 5.30 0.21
C ASP A 44 12.73 4.13 0.81
N ILE A 45 13.84 4.44 1.47
CA ILE A 45 14.74 3.43 2.04
C ILE A 45 14.08 2.57 3.14
N SER A 46 12.99 3.03 3.75
CA SER A 46 12.41 2.45 4.97
C SER A 46 10.89 2.31 4.98
N ALA A 47 10.21 2.83 3.96
CA ALA A 47 8.76 2.84 3.89
C ALA A 47 8.22 2.73 2.47
N VAL A 48 7.00 2.19 2.35
CA VAL A 48 6.16 2.30 1.15
C VAL A 48 4.92 3.12 1.45
N TYR A 49 4.60 4.01 0.52
CA TYR A 49 3.46 4.91 0.58
C TYR A 49 2.46 4.51 -0.50
N ILE A 50 1.21 4.32 -0.10
CA ILE A 50 0.12 3.88 -0.97
C ILE A 50 -0.92 4.99 -1.03
N TYR A 51 -1.23 5.45 -2.24
CA TYR A 51 -2.14 6.56 -2.49
C TYR A 51 -3.26 6.13 -3.44
N ASP A 52 -4.48 6.61 -3.17
CA ASP A 52 -5.60 6.57 -4.10
C ASP A 52 -5.63 7.91 -4.87
N LYS A 53 -5.31 7.86 -6.17
CA LYS A 53 -5.30 9.03 -7.05
C LYS A 53 -6.70 9.61 -7.25
N SER A 54 -7.72 8.76 -7.31
CA SER A 54 -9.11 9.17 -7.57
C SER A 54 -9.68 9.96 -6.40
N ARG A 55 -9.40 9.51 -5.18
CA ARG A 55 -9.86 10.13 -3.93
C ARG A 55 -8.89 11.19 -3.40
N ARG A 56 -7.71 11.32 -4.00
CA ARG A 56 -6.61 12.19 -3.54
C ARG A 56 -6.27 11.94 -2.06
N ALA A 57 -6.28 10.67 -1.67
CA ALA A 57 -6.14 10.25 -0.28
C ALA A 57 -4.95 9.30 -0.11
N VAL A 58 -4.29 9.42 1.06
CA VAL A 58 -3.33 8.41 1.50
C VAL A 58 -4.12 7.22 2.01
N ILE A 59 -3.85 6.03 1.46
CA ILE A 59 -4.44 4.79 1.96
C ILE A 59 -3.65 4.32 3.17
N LYS A 60 -2.31 4.18 3.01
CA LYS A 60 -1.44 3.64 4.06
C LYS A 60 0.00 4.05 3.84
N ILE A 61 0.75 4.16 4.95
CA ILE A 61 2.21 4.22 4.96
C ILE A 61 2.69 2.97 5.71
N VAL A 62 3.42 2.10 5.01
CA VAL A 62 3.93 0.85 5.56
C VAL A 62 5.40 1.02 5.90
N LYS A 63 5.74 0.95 7.19
CA LYS A 63 7.14 0.89 7.63
C LYS A 63 7.71 -0.49 7.35
N LEU A 64 8.91 -0.54 6.78
CA LEU A 64 9.58 -1.77 6.41
C LEU A 64 10.57 -2.19 7.52
N PRO A 65 10.69 -3.50 7.81
CA PRO A 65 11.61 -4.00 8.82
C PRO A 65 13.08 -4.00 8.36
N VAL A 66 13.32 -3.84 7.06
CA VAL A 66 14.65 -3.78 6.44
C VAL A 66 14.70 -2.66 5.41
N GLN A 67 15.92 -2.24 5.07
CA GLN A 67 16.10 -1.22 4.04
C GLN A 67 15.90 -1.80 2.63
N VAL A 68 15.28 -1.01 1.76
CA VAL A 68 14.99 -1.40 0.37
C VAL A 68 15.49 -0.36 -0.62
N LYS A 69 15.66 -0.76 -1.88
CA LYS A 69 15.83 0.17 -2.99
C LYS A 69 14.52 0.89 -3.25
N SER A 70 14.58 2.20 -3.50
CA SER A 70 13.40 2.99 -3.87
C SER A 70 12.86 2.66 -5.27
N TYR A 71 13.68 2.02 -6.11
CA TYR A 71 13.34 1.57 -7.47
C TYR A 71 14.23 0.37 -7.88
N PRO A 72 13.74 -0.62 -8.64
CA PRO A 72 12.36 -0.77 -9.12
C PRO A 72 11.39 -1.20 -8.01
N LEU A 73 10.14 -0.74 -8.12
CA LEU A 73 9.01 -1.16 -7.31
C LEU A 73 7.96 -1.72 -8.26
N THR A 74 7.46 -2.92 -7.99
CA THR A 74 6.37 -3.52 -8.74
C THR A 74 5.19 -3.77 -7.81
N PHE A 75 3.98 -3.59 -8.31
CA PHE A 75 2.78 -3.91 -7.56
C PHE A 75 1.68 -4.45 -8.48
N HIS A 76 0.72 -5.14 -7.89
CA HIS A 76 -0.51 -5.56 -8.54
C HIS A 76 -1.63 -5.74 -7.53
N LEU A 77 -2.88 -5.56 -7.96
CA LEU A 77 -4.06 -5.74 -7.12
C LEU A 77 -4.79 -7.01 -7.55
N ARG A 78 -4.91 -7.98 -6.64
CA ARG A 78 -5.60 -9.24 -6.94
C ARG A 78 -6.57 -9.58 -5.82
N ASN A 79 -7.85 -9.76 -6.16
CA ASN A 79 -8.92 -10.12 -5.23
C ASN A 79 -9.00 -9.19 -4.00
N GLY A 80 -8.75 -7.90 -4.21
CA GLY A 80 -8.74 -6.88 -3.16
C GLY A 80 -7.49 -6.87 -2.28
N THR A 81 -6.47 -7.69 -2.56
CA THR A 81 -5.16 -7.62 -1.91
C THR A 81 -4.16 -6.94 -2.83
N LEU A 82 -3.59 -5.83 -2.37
CA LEU A 82 -2.48 -5.15 -3.04
C LEU A 82 -1.18 -5.85 -2.65
N ILE A 83 -0.46 -6.34 -3.65
CA ILE A 83 0.82 -7.03 -3.49
C ILE A 83 1.91 -6.10 -4.02
N ILE A 84 2.92 -5.82 -3.20
CA ILE A 84 4.00 -4.90 -3.52
C ILE A 84 5.32 -5.66 -3.33
N ASN A 85 6.17 -5.66 -4.35
CA ASN A 85 7.48 -6.30 -4.30
C ASN A 85 8.58 -5.24 -4.40
N LEU A 86 9.53 -5.31 -3.47
CA LEU A 86 10.63 -4.37 -3.31
C LEU A 86 11.94 -5.15 -3.26
N GLN A 87 13.01 -4.59 -3.82
CA GLN A 87 14.34 -5.18 -3.68
C GLN A 87 14.99 -4.71 -2.39
N ARG A 88 15.55 -5.63 -1.60
CA ARG A 88 16.35 -5.29 -0.42
C ARG A 88 17.64 -4.58 -0.83
N LEU A 89 18.15 -3.68 0.02
CA LEU A 89 19.51 -3.12 -0.12
C LEU A 89 20.58 -4.14 0.27
#